data_AF-A0A6C0FBJ5-F1
#
_entry.id   AF-A0A6C0FBJ5-F1
#
_cell.length_a   1.000
_cell.length_b   1.000
_cell.length_c   1.000
_cell.angle_alpha   90.00
_cell.angle_beta   90.00
_cell.angle_gamma   90.00
#
_symmetry.space_group_name_H-M   'P 1'
#
loop_
_entity.id
_entity.type
_entity.pdbx_description
1 polymer ?
#
loop_
_entity_poly.entity_id
_entity_poly.type
_entity_poly.pdbx_seq_one_letter_code
_entity_poly.pdbx_strand_id
1 'polypeptide(L)'
;MDNREEIYDEIAKFPLPDHLITYRPYVQSNTGYRTSRRTSFDDLVYLNLKELVPNIYLGLHLNHSTEDIKKWSQLTKTYGNKLNEQLQSYCDKKLMQIEQIEENTKRTNRFDYKKVKELPTDIQQKIQSYLMPQTRIIILEDKYKNIKDDMKKWKVEHLKNFLSKVVCDVYEPKCYEPYTLKCLPERVTIYKSCTNKKQYIDEIFKLYSLFKKAIPKDYDKYQYFWNTALKMFTSILYVHKHVTIKETKKDAETKVEKKKKFKVVERNNS
;
A
#
# COMPACT_ATOMS: atom_id res chain seq x y z
N MET A 1 -0.27 -30.79 1.52
CA MET A 1 0.46 -30.61 0.25
C MET A 1 -0.59 -30.45 -0.83
N ASP A 2 -0.39 -29.52 -1.75
CA ASP A 2 -1.40 -29.24 -2.79
C ASP A 2 -1.41 -30.42 -3.78
N ASN A 3 -2.58 -31.05 -3.98
CA ASN A 3 -2.83 -32.17 -4.91
C ASN A 3 -2.17 -31.98 -6.30
N ARG A 4 -1.99 -30.74 -6.75
CA ARG A 4 -1.30 -30.39 -7.99
C ARG A 4 0.20 -30.77 -7.99
N GLU A 5 0.93 -30.50 -6.90
CA GLU A 5 2.37 -30.75 -6.81
C GLU A 5 2.67 -32.24 -6.85
N GLU A 6 1.85 -33.04 -6.15
CA GLU A 6 1.94 -34.50 -6.17
C GLU A 6 1.74 -35.07 -7.59
N ILE A 7 0.80 -34.53 -8.37
CA ILE A 7 0.60 -34.93 -9.77
C ILE A 7 1.82 -34.56 -10.62
N TYR A 8 2.43 -33.38 -10.39
CA TYR A 8 3.62 -32.97 -11.13
C TYR A 8 4.82 -33.88 -10.82
N ASP A 9 5.02 -34.26 -9.56
CA ASP A 9 6.08 -35.18 -9.16
C ASP A 9 5.95 -36.56 -9.84
N GLU A 10 4.71 -37.03 -10.08
CA GLU A 10 4.47 -38.24 -10.87
C GLU A 10 4.74 -38.03 -12.37
N ILE A 11 4.44 -36.85 -12.93
CA ILE A 11 4.77 -36.52 -14.33
C ILE A 11 6.28 -36.42 -14.52
N ALA A 12 7.01 -35.90 -13.54
CA ALA A 12 8.46 -35.72 -13.59
C ALA A 12 9.25 -37.04 -13.65
N LYS A 13 8.61 -38.19 -13.42
CA LYS A 13 9.19 -39.52 -13.62
C LYS A 13 9.25 -39.94 -15.09
N PHE A 14 8.52 -39.24 -15.97
CA PHE A 14 8.54 -39.44 -17.41
C PHE A 14 9.56 -38.51 -18.07
N PRO A 15 10.00 -38.80 -19.30
CA PRO A 15 10.96 -37.96 -20.01
C PRO A 15 10.38 -36.56 -20.29
N LEU A 16 10.81 -35.58 -19.51
CA LEU A 16 10.57 -34.14 -19.70
C LEU A 16 11.87 -33.46 -20.17
N PRO A 17 11.79 -32.26 -20.77
CA PRO A 17 12.99 -31.49 -21.09
C PRO A 17 13.80 -31.13 -19.85
N ASP A 18 15.12 -31.21 -19.95
CA ASP A 18 16.05 -30.93 -18.84
C ASP A 18 16.01 -29.47 -18.35
N HIS A 19 15.45 -28.56 -19.15
CA HIS A 19 15.49 -27.13 -18.90
C HIS A 19 14.15 -26.44 -19.18
N LEU A 20 13.78 -25.52 -18.27
CA LEU A 20 12.63 -24.63 -18.46
C LEU A 20 12.88 -23.63 -19.58
N ILE A 21 11.87 -23.41 -20.42
CA ILE A 21 11.96 -22.40 -21.49
C ILE A 21 11.82 -21.03 -20.85
N THR A 22 12.91 -20.25 -20.90
CA THR A 22 12.97 -18.88 -20.38
C THR A 22 12.99 -17.82 -21.49
N TYR A 23 13.17 -18.23 -22.74
CA TYR A 23 13.16 -17.36 -23.90
C TYR A 23 12.62 -18.09 -25.13
N ARG A 24 11.97 -17.34 -26.03
CA ARG A 24 11.55 -17.89 -27.32
C ARG A 24 12.80 -18.20 -28.16
N PRO A 25 12.94 -19.42 -28.73
CA PRO A 25 14.06 -19.73 -29.60
C PRO A 25 14.06 -18.81 -30.83
N TYR A 26 15.23 -18.25 -31.14
CA TYR A 26 15.42 -17.45 -32.34
C TYR A 26 15.24 -18.34 -33.56
N VAL A 27 14.11 -18.18 -34.25
CA VAL A 27 13.97 -18.75 -35.58
C VAL A 27 14.80 -17.84 -36.52
N GLN A 28 15.77 -18.39 -37.25
CA GLN A 28 16.41 -17.68 -38.35
C GLN A 28 15.47 -17.77 -39.58
N SER A 29 15.03 -16.66 -40.17
CA SER A 29 14.58 -16.71 -41.57
C SER A 29 15.75 -16.36 -42.47
N ASN A 30 15.82 -17.04 -43.61
CA ASN A 30 16.70 -16.69 -44.73
C ASN A 30 16.41 -15.31 -45.37
N THR A 31 15.40 -14.56 -44.91
CA THR A 31 15.06 -13.24 -45.44
C THR A 31 15.41 -12.15 -44.41
N GLY A 32 16.30 -11.25 -44.82
CA GLY A 32 17.19 -10.41 -44.00
C GLY A 32 16.60 -9.27 -43.18
N TYR A 33 15.34 -9.31 -42.77
CA TYR A 33 14.81 -8.35 -41.80
C TYR A 33 13.85 -9.04 -40.83
N ARG A 34 14.32 -9.28 -39.60
CA ARG A 34 13.46 -9.72 -38.49
C ARG A 34 13.49 -8.70 -37.36
N THR A 35 12.34 -8.06 -37.14
CA THR A 35 11.98 -7.53 -35.83
C THR A 35 11.94 -8.68 -34.83
N SER A 36 13.00 -8.83 -34.02
CA SER A 36 13.00 -9.74 -32.88
C SER A 36 11.95 -9.25 -31.88
N ARG A 37 10.78 -9.91 -31.86
CA ARG A 37 9.78 -9.66 -30.81
C ARG A 37 10.34 -10.24 -29.51
N ARG A 38 10.45 -9.39 -28.48
CA ARG A 38 10.83 -9.82 -27.12
C ARG A 38 9.89 -10.93 -26.64
N THR A 39 10.45 -11.92 -25.94
CA THR A 39 9.66 -12.97 -25.26
C THR A 39 8.60 -12.32 -24.38
N SER A 40 7.34 -12.68 -24.60
CA SER A 40 6.21 -12.24 -23.80
C SER A 40 5.82 -13.30 -22.77
N PHE A 41 4.98 -12.92 -21.80
CA PHE A 41 4.46 -13.86 -20.81
C PHE A 41 3.67 -15.01 -21.46
N ASP A 42 2.92 -14.69 -22.53
CA ASP A 42 2.22 -15.68 -23.36
C ASP A 42 3.18 -16.71 -23.96
N ASP A 43 4.31 -16.28 -24.53
CA ASP A 43 5.32 -17.19 -25.08
C ASP A 43 5.85 -18.14 -23.99
N LEU A 44 6.12 -17.63 -22.78
CA LEU A 44 6.60 -18.45 -21.66
C LEU A 44 5.56 -19.50 -21.24
N VAL A 45 4.30 -19.11 -21.11
CA VAL A 45 3.21 -20.03 -20.73
C VAL A 45 3.01 -21.08 -21.81
N TYR A 46 2.83 -20.66 -23.06
CA TYR A 46 2.52 -21.54 -24.17
C TYR A 46 3.63 -22.55 -24.45
N LEU A 47 4.90 -22.09 -24.50
CA LEU A 47 6.02 -22.97 -24.81
C LEU A 47 6.24 -24.01 -23.71
N ASN A 48 6.21 -23.62 -22.43
CA ASN A 48 6.37 -24.59 -21.34
C ASN A 48 5.18 -25.56 -21.24
N LEU A 49 3.95 -25.12 -21.54
CA LEU A 49 2.80 -26.04 -21.62
C LEU A 49 2.94 -27.04 -22.77
N LYS A 50 3.48 -26.61 -23.92
CA LYS A 50 3.72 -27.48 -25.06
C LYS A 50 4.76 -28.55 -24.74
N GLU A 51 5.84 -28.18 -24.06
CA GLU A 51 6.89 -29.11 -23.63
C GLU A 51 6.42 -30.14 -22.60
N LEU A 52 5.38 -29.81 -21.83
CA LEU A 52 4.78 -30.75 -20.86
C LEU A 52 3.95 -31.85 -21.55
N VAL A 53 3.59 -31.67 -22.83
CA VAL A 53 2.82 -32.66 -23.58
C VAL A 53 3.68 -33.90 -23.82
N PRO A 54 3.17 -35.11 -23.52
CA PRO A 54 3.92 -36.34 -23.72
C PRO A 54 4.47 -36.52 -25.12
N ASN A 55 5.80 -36.68 -25.22
CA ASN A 55 6.44 -37.14 -26.43
C ASN A 55 6.35 -38.67 -26.51
N ILE A 56 5.30 -39.17 -27.15
CA ILE A 56 4.99 -40.59 -27.27
C ILE A 56 6.17 -41.39 -27.83
N TYR A 57 6.81 -40.90 -28.90
CA TYR A 57 7.92 -41.59 -29.55
C TYR A 57 9.17 -41.64 -28.68
N LEU A 58 9.46 -40.57 -27.95
CA LEU A 58 10.56 -40.56 -26.98
C LEU A 58 10.30 -41.54 -25.84
N GLY A 59 9.06 -41.60 -25.33
CA GLY A 59 8.66 -42.58 -24.33
C GLY A 59 8.90 -44.03 -24.81
N LEU A 60 8.48 -44.34 -26.03
CA LEU A 60 8.72 -45.66 -26.64
C LEU A 60 10.21 -45.96 -26.82
N HIS A 61 10.99 -44.98 -27.29
CA HIS A 61 12.45 -45.12 -27.44
C HIS A 61 13.16 -45.41 -26.10
N LEU A 62 12.63 -44.88 -24.99
CA LEU A 62 13.14 -45.11 -23.64
C LEU A 62 12.51 -46.34 -22.96
N ASN A 63 11.89 -47.25 -23.74
CA ASN A 63 11.29 -48.51 -23.28
C ASN A 63 10.09 -48.37 -22.34
N HIS A 64 9.38 -47.23 -22.34
CA HIS A 64 8.09 -47.14 -21.64
C HIS A 64 7.02 -47.94 -22.37
N SER A 65 6.17 -48.63 -21.61
CA SER A 65 5.04 -49.37 -22.18
C SER A 65 3.95 -48.42 -22.71
N THR A 66 3.05 -48.96 -23.54
CA THR A 66 1.88 -48.19 -23.99
C THR A 66 0.95 -47.80 -22.84
N GLU A 67 0.92 -48.59 -21.76
CA GLU A 67 0.16 -48.28 -20.55
C GLU A 67 0.81 -47.12 -19.78
N ASP A 68 2.13 -47.10 -19.68
CA ASP A 68 2.88 -46.00 -19.06
C ASP A 68 2.67 -44.68 -19.81
N ILE A 69 2.69 -44.71 -21.15
CA ILE A 69 2.46 -43.52 -21.99
C ILE A 69 1.01 -43.03 -21.87
N LYS A 70 0.04 -43.94 -21.76
CA LYS A 70 -1.37 -43.59 -21.47
C LYS A 70 -1.50 -42.94 -20.09
N LYS A 71 -0.83 -43.50 -19.08
CA LYS A 71 -0.77 -42.93 -17.72
C LYS A 71 -0.16 -41.53 -17.75
N TRP A 72 0.98 -41.34 -18.43
CA TRP A 72 1.61 -40.04 -18.61
C TRP A 72 0.64 -39.02 -19.22
N SER A 73 -0.03 -39.38 -20.32
CA SER A 73 -1.02 -38.54 -20.98
C SER A 73 -2.18 -38.15 -20.08
N GLN A 74 -2.69 -39.10 -19.29
CA GLN A 74 -3.77 -38.85 -18.36
C GLN A 74 -3.34 -37.95 -17.19
N LEU A 75 -2.13 -38.15 -16.66
CA LEU A 75 -1.56 -37.31 -15.61
C LEU A 75 -1.35 -35.88 -16.10
N THR A 76 -0.75 -35.68 -17.28
CA THR A 76 -0.55 -34.33 -17.87
C THR A 76 -1.89 -33.62 -18.06
N LYS A 77 -2.92 -34.31 -18.56
CA LYS A 77 -4.28 -33.74 -18.69
C LYS A 77 -4.86 -33.34 -17.34
N THR A 78 -4.72 -34.19 -16.33
CA THR A 78 -5.24 -33.93 -14.98
C THR A 78 -4.53 -32.73 -14.33
N TYR A 79 -3.20 -32.64 -14.49
CA TYR A 79 -2.41 -31.50 -14.04
C TYR A 79 -2.85 -30.19 -14.72
N GLY A 80 -3.05 -30.21 -16.05
CA GLY A 80 -3.55 -29.06 -16.79
C GLY A 80 -4.93 -28.58 -16.31
N ASN A 81 -5.85 -29.51 -16.04
CA ASN A 81 -7.15 -29.18 -15.47
C ASN A 81 -7.02 -28.51 -14.10
N LYS A 82 -6.16 -29.04 -13.22
CA LYS A 82 -5.90 -28.46 -11.88
C LYS A 82 -5.29 -27.07 -11.96
N LEU A 83 -4.35 -26.84 -12.88
CA LEU A 83 -3.80 -25.50 -13.13
C LEU A 83 -4.87 -24.52 -13.60
N ASN A 84 -5.74 -24.95 -14.52
CA ASN A 84 -6.83 -24.12 -15.01
C ASN A 84 -7.86 -23.79 -13.90
N GLU A 85 -8.24 -24.77 -13.08
CA GLU A 85 -9.10 -24.56 -11.90
C GLU A 85 -8.50 -23.52 -10.95
N GLN A 86 -7.20 -23.60 -10.66
CA GLN A 86 -6.51 -22.61 -9.82
C GLN A 86 -6.50 -21.22 -10.46
N LEU A 87 -6.21 -21.13 -11.76
CA LEU A 87 -6.22 -19.87 -12.49
C LEU A 87 -7.61 -19.21 -12.47
N GLN A 88 -8.66 -19.99 -12.73
CA GLN A 88 -10.05 -19.54 -12.65
C GLN A 88 -10.38 -19.04 -11.24
N SER A 89 -10.01 -19.79 -10.19
CA SER A 89 -10.21 -19.36 -8.80
C SER A 89 -9.52 -18.04 -8.48
N TYR A 90 -8.32 -17.79 -9.02
CA TYR A 90 -7.64 -16.50 -8.88
C TYR A 90 -8.37 -15.37 -9.60
N CYS A 91 -8.86 -15.61 -10.81
CA CYS A 91 -9.67 -14.66 -11.55
C CYS A 91 -10.99 -14.35 -10.83
N ASP A 92 -11.70 -15.36 -10.33
CA ASP A 92 -12.96 -15.22 -9.61
C ASP A 92 -12.79 -14.39 -8.32
N LYS A 93 -11.71 -14.65 -7.56
CA LYS A 93 -11.35 -13.83 -6.40
C LYS A 93 -11.14 -12.37 -6.78
N LYS A 94 -10.58 -12.07 -7.96
CA LYS A 94 -10.41 -10.69 -8.44
C LYS A 94 -11.71 -10.07 -8.91
N LEU A 95 -12.60 -10.83 -9.54
CA LEU A 95 -13.95 -10.37 -9.88
C LEU A 95 -14.74 -10.01 -8.63
N MET A 96 -14.75 -10.87 -7.61
CA MET A 96 -15.37 -10.56 -6.31
C MET A 96 -14.78 -9.29 -5.67
N GLN A 97 -13.46 -9.07 -5.77
CA GLN A 97 -12.82 -7.85 -5.29
C GLN A 97 -13.32 -6.61 -6.03
N ILE A 98 -13.51 -6.70 -7.35
CA ILE A 98 -14.08 -5.60 -8.16
C ILE A 98 -15.49 -5.28 -7.70
N GLU A 99 -16.36 -6.28 -7.54
CA GLU A 99 -17.74 -6.11 -7.07
C GLU A 99 -17.79 -5.43 -5.69
N GLN A 100 -16.94 -5.86 -4.76
CA GLN A 100 -16.82 -5.24 -3.45
C GLN A 100 -16.36 -3.77 -3.53
N ILE A 101 -15.40 -3.45 -4.42
CA ILE A 101 -14.96 -2.07 -4.64
C ILE A 101 -16.12 -1.23 -5.19
N GLU A 102 -16.85 -1.72 -6.19
CA GLU A 102 -17.98 -1.01 -6.77
C GLU A 102 -19.09 -0.75 -5.74
N GLU A 103 -19.43 -1.75 -4.94
CA GLU A 103 -20.43 -1.61 -3.88
C GLU A 103 -19.98 -0.58 -2.84
N ASN A 104 -18.72 -0.66 -2.41
CA ASN A 104 -18.14 0.31 -1.48
C ASN A 104 -18.12 1.73 -2.06
N THR A 105 -17.80 1.89 -3.34
CA THR A 105 -17.84 3.19 -4.03
C THR A 105 -19.26 3.74 -4.09
N LYS A 106 -20.26 2.90 -4.43
CA LYS A 106 -21.68 3.30 -4.43
C LYS A 106 -22.13 3.77 -3.05
N ARG A 107 -21.79 3.03 -1.99
CA ARG A 107 -22.07 3.40 -0.59
C ARG A 107 -21.37 4.69 -0.20
N THR A 108 -20.09 4.84 -0.55
CA THR A 108 -19.29 6.05 -0.27
C THR A 108 -19.86 7.28 -0.97
N ASN A 109 -20.32 7.15 -2.22
CA ASN A 109 -20.90 8.28 -2.95
C ASN A 109 -22.26 8.73 -2.37
N ARG A 110 -23.01 7.82 -1.76
CA ARG A 110 -24.26 8.14 -1.04
C ARG A 110 -24.01 8.69 0.36
N PHE A 111 -22.80 8.55 0.89
CA PHE A 111 -22.46 9.00 2.23
C PHE A 111 -22.35 10.52 2.27
N ASP A 112 -23.36 11.17 2.85
CA ASP A 112 -23.36 12.61 3.07
C ASP A 112 -22.81 12.95 4.46
N TYR A 113 -21.56 13.39 4.50
CA TYR A 113 -20.90 13.78 5.75
C TYR A 113 -21.58 14.96 6.45
N LYS A 114 -22.33 15.82 5.74
CA LYS A 114 -23.02 16.96 6.35
C LYS A 114 -24.09 16.49 7.33
N LYS A 115 -24.86 15.46 6.97
CA LYS A 115 -25.86 14.84 7.85
C LYS A 115 -25.23 14.20 9.08
N VAL A 116 -24.02 13.66 8.94
CA VAL A 116 -23.29 13.07 10.07
C VAL A 116 -22.86 14.14 11.08
N LYS A 117 -22.57 15.38 10.65
CA LYS A 117 -22.19 16.46 11.57
C LYS A 117 -23.28 16.83 12.57
N GLU A 118 -24.54 16.53 12.28
CA GLU A 118 -25.69 16.82 13.14
C GLU A 118 -25.82 15.84 14.31
N LEU A 119 -25.13 14.69 14.24
CA LEU A 119 -25.19 13.64 15.26
C LEU A 119 -24.29 13.94 16.46
N PRO A 120 -24.55 13.34 17.63
CA PRO A 120 -23.63 13.32 18.77
C PRO A 120 -22.22 12.85 18.40
N THR A 121 -21.21 13.42 19.07
CA THR A 121 -19.79 13.25 18.69
C THR A 121 -19.32 11.78 18.78
N ASP A 122 -19.83 11.03 19.74
CA ASP A 122 -19.60 9.59 19.92
C ASP A 122 -20.14 8.78 18.72
N ILE A 123 -21.35 9.10 18.25
CA ILE A 123 -21.95 8.46 17.07
C ILE A 123 -21.16 8.82 15.81
N GLN A 124 -20.74 10.09 15.67
CA GLN A 124 -19.89 10.50 14.56
C GLN A 124 -18.57 9.71 14.50
N GLN A 125 -17.92 9.51 15.66
CA GLN A 125 -16.68 8.74 15.75
C GLN A 125 -16.91 7.27 15.39
N LYS A 126 -18.02 6.69 15.86
CA LYS A 126 -18.40 5.31 15.54
C LYS A 126 -18.64 5.14 14.04
N ILE A 127 -19.38 6.04 13.40
CA ILE A 127 -19.58 6.03 11.94
C ILE A 127 -18.24 6.16 11.21
N GLN A 128 -17.38 7.10 11.62
CA GLN A 128 -16.07 7.30 11.00
C GLN A 128 -15.14 6.08 11.14
N SER A 129 -15.33 5.24 12.16
CA SER A 129 -14.51 4.03 12.34
C SER A 129 -14.74 2.98 11.25
N TYR A 130 -15.92 2.96 10.62
CA TYR A 130 -16.26 2.07 9.51
C TYR A 130 -15.85 2.60 8.14
N LEU A 131 -15.42 3.87 8.05
CA LEU A 131 -15.02 4.47 6.78
C LEU A 131 -13.60 4.06 6.39
N MET A 132 -13.39 3.95 5.08
CA MET A 132 -12.06 3.69 4.51
C MET A 132 -11.07 4.81 4.87
N PRO A 133 -9.77 4.52 5.04
CA PRO A 133 -8.78 5.52 5.44
C PRO A 133 -8.72 6.72 4.50
N GLN A 134 -8.89 6.50 3.19
CA GLN A 134 -8.98 7.54 2.16
C GLN A 134 -10.09 8.55 2.49
N THR A 135 -11.31 8.04 2.69
CA THR A 135 -12.51 8.85 3.00
C THR A 135 -12.36 9.58 4.32
N ARG A 136 -11.80 8.92 5.34
CA ARG A 136 -11.52 9.54 6.65
C ARG A 136 -10.54 10.69 6.54
N ILE A 137 -9.48 10.53 5.75
CA ILE A 137 -8.51 11.60 5.51
C ILE A 137 -9.19 12.80 4.86
N ILE A 138 -9.99 12.60 3.81
CA ILE A 138 -10.72 13.69 3.13
C ILE A 138 -11.59 14.46 4.12
N ILE A 139 -12.34 13.74 4.95
CA ILE A 139 -13.19 14.34 5.99
C ILE A 139 -12.38 15.14 7.01
N LEU A 140 -11.26 14.58 7.49
CA LEU A 140 -10.40 15.26 8.46
C LEU A 140 -9.69 16.47 7.85
N GLU A 141 -9.26 16.40 6.59
CA GLU A 141 -8.67 17.52 5.86
C GLU A 141 -9.66 18.66 5.65
N ASP A 142 -10.92 18.36 5.31
CA ASP A 142 -11.99 19.37 5.22
C ASP A 142 -12.23 20.05 6.57
N LYS A 143 -12.34 19.25 7.64
CA LYS A 143 -12.55 19.75 9.01
C LYS A 143 -11.39 20.61 9.51
N TYR A 144 -10.16 20.27 9.13
CA TYR A 144 -8.93 20.93 9.58
C TYR A 144 -8.15 21.54 8.40
N LYS A 145 -8.84 22.21 7.47
CA LYS A 145 -8.25 22.76 6.24
C LYS A 145 -7.07 23.72 6.47
N ASN A 146 -7.06 24.42 7.61
CA ASN A 146 -6.04 25.40 7.98
C ASN A 146 -4.93 24.83 8.88
N ILE A 147 -4.86 23.51 9.07
CA ILE A 147 -3.94 22.90 10.05
C ILE A 147 -2.48 23.30 9.85
N LYS A 148 -2.03 23.48 8.60
CA LYS A 148 -0.67 23.96 8.29
C LYS A 148 -0.42 25.36 8.83
N ASP A 149 -1.38 26.26 8.68
CA ASP A 149 -1.28 27.61 9.21
C ASP A 149 -1.38 27.62 10.73
N ASP A 150 -2.25 26.78 11.29
CA ASP A 150 -2.38 26.64 12.75
C ASP A 150 -1.11 26.08 13.39
N MET A 151 -0.37 25.21 12.70
CA MET A 151 0.95 24.74 13.15
C MET A 151 2.01 25.84 13.18
N LYS A 152 1.86 26.95 12.44
CA LYS A 152 2.79 28.10 12.55
C LYS A 152 2.77 28.74 13.94
N LYS A 153 1.67 28.56 14.69
CA LYS A 153 1.53 29.04 16.07
C LYS A 153 2.39 28.23 17.03
N TRP A 154 2.70 26.96 16.72
CA TRP A 154 3.53 26.12 17.58
C TRP A 154 4.93 26.71 17.76
N LYS A 155 5.51 26.53 18.94
CA LYS A 155 6.93 26.81 19.16
C LYS A 155 7.81 25.94 18.27
N VAL A 156 8.95 26.49 17.85
CA VAL A 156 9.94 25.78 17.01
C VAL A 156 10.36 24.46 17.65
N GLU A 157 10.52 24.43 18.97
CA GLU A 157 10.86 23.21 19.71
C GLU A 157 9.82 22.10 19.54
N HIS A 158 8.51 22.42 19.54
CA HIS A 158 7.45 21.43 19.32
C HIS A 158 7.48 20.90 17.88
N LEU A 159 7.71 21.77 16.89
CA LEU A 159 7.86 21.37 15.49
C LEU A 159 9.10 20.48 15.29
N LYS A 160 10.23 20.84 15.89
CA LYS A 160 11.48 20.06 15.85
C LYS A 160 11.31 18.69 16.49
N ASN A 161 10.71 18.64 17.69
CA ASN A 161 10.45 17.38 18.38
C ASN A 161 9.48 16.48 17.62
N PHE A 162 8.45 17.05 16.97
CA PHE A 162 7.54 16.27 16.15
C PHE A 162 8.24 15.73 14.89
N LEU A 163 9.02 16.55 14.20
CA LEU A 163 9.79 16.11 13.04
C LEU A 163 10.76 14.99 13.40
N SER A 164 11.56 15.12 14.45
CA SER A 164 12.52 14.08 14.82
C SER A 164 11.84 12.83 15.39
N LYS A 165 11.09 12.96 16.49
CA LYS A 165 10.61 11.82 17.27
C LYS A 165 9.39 11.12 16.67
N VAL A 166 8.62 11.81 15.84
CA VAL A 166 7.41 11.25 15.24
C VAL A 166 7.64 10.98 13.76
N VAL A 167 8.05 11.98 12.97
CA VAL A 167 8.21 11.78 11.53
C VAL A 167 9.42 10.90 11.23
N CYS A 168 10.62 11.26 11.69
CA CYS A 168 11.85 10.53 11.36
C CYS A 168 11.93 9.17 12.06
N ASP A 169 11.56 9.09 13.35
CA ASP A 169 11.75 7.83 14.08
C ASP A 169 10.62 6.81 13.83
N VAL A 170 9.39 7.27 13.54
CA VAL A 170 8.22 6.37 13.44
C VAL A 170 7.70 6.20 12.02
N TYR A 171 7.67 7.25 11.20
CA TYR A 171 7.03 7.22 9.89
C TYR A 171 8.02 7.09 8.73
N GLU A 172 9.18 7.72 8.79
CA GLU A 172 10.21 7.62 7.74
C GLU A 172 10.64 6.15 7.47
N PRO A 173 10.86 5.28 8.48
CA PRO A 173 11.23 3.88 8.25
C PRO A 173 10.12 3.08 7.53
N LYS A 174 8.88 3.55 7.55
CA LYS A 174 7.76 2.89 6.88
C LYS A 174 7.73 3.13 5.38
N CYS A 175 8.62 3.96 4.85
CA CYS A 175 8.70 4.27 3.42
C CYS A 175 9.62 3.31 2.63
N TYR A 176 10.32 2.41 3.32
CA TYR A 176 11.22 1.46 2.68
C TYR A 176 10.42 0.30 2.08
N GLU A 177 10.44 0.20 0.75
CA GLU A 177 9.83 -0.89 -0.01
C GLU A 177 10.85 -1.60 -0.91
N PRO A 178 10.69 -2.93 -1.13
CA PRO A 178 11.42 -3.63 -2.17
C PRO A 178 11.06 -3.05 -3.56
N TYR A 179 12.01 -3.07 -4.48
CA TYR A 179 11.88 -2.45 -5.81
C TYR A 179 10.77 -3.11 -6.65
N THR A 180 10.63 -4.43 -6.55
CA THR A 180 9.57 -5.20 -7.19
C THR A 180 8.25 -4.93 -6.46
N LEU A 181 7.30 -4.27 -7.14
CA LEU A 181 5.99 -3.84 -6.61
C LEU A 181 6.00 -2.60 -5.70
N LYS A 182 6.95 -1.69 -5.91
CA LYS A 182 6.98 -0.39 -5.21
C LYS A 182 5.68 0.40 -5.41
N CYS A 183 4.94 0.62 -4.33
CA CYS A 183 3.68 1.37 -4.33
C CYS A 183 3.93 2.88 -4.20
N LEU A 184 4.99 3.28 -3.48
CA LEU A 184 5.37 4.69 -3.37
C LEU A 184 6.11 5.15 -4.65
N PRO A 185 5.75 6.31 -5.22
CA PRO A 185 6.33 6.78 -6.47
C PRO A 185 7.85 6.97 -6.37
N GLU A 186 8.32 7.58 -5.28
CA GLU A 186 9.72 8.00 -5.12
C GLU A 186 10.23 7.71 -3.71
N ARG A 187 11.56 7.64 -3.57
CA ARG A 187 12.17 7.71 -2.23
C ARG A 187 12.11 9.17 -1.80
N VAL A 188 11.71 9.40 -0.55
CA VAL A 188 11.69 10.75 0.02
C VAL A 188 12.80 10.86 1.05
N THR A 189 13.63 11.89 0.89
CA THR A 189 14.59 12.29 1.91
C THR A 189 13.96 13.36 2.79
N ILE A 190 13.98 13.15 4.10
CA ILE A 190 13.52 14.12 5.10
C ILE A 190 14.71 14.97 5.56
N TYR A 191 14.60 16.29 5.41
CA TYR A 191 15.63 17.21 5.86
C TYR A 191 15.43 17.58 7.34
N LYS A 192 16.32 17.05 8.20
CA LYS A 192 16.26 17.27 9.66
C LYS A 192 16.74 18.67 10.08
N SER A 193 17.58 19.30 9.26
CA SER A 193 18.17 20.62 9.52
C SER A 193 17.29 21.75 8.95
N CYS A 194 16.12 21.96 9.54
CA CYS A 194 15.21 23.06 9.17
C CYS A 194 15.55 24.35 9.93
N THR A 195 15.56 25.50 9.25
CA THR A 195 15.91 26.81 9.82
C THR A 195 14.70 27.65 10.23
N ASN A 196 13.54 27.44 9.60
CA ASN A 196 12.33 28.20 9.90
C ASN A 196 11.10 27.29 10.07
N LYS A 197 10.04 27.81 10.71
CA LYS A 197 8.81 27.04 10.99
C LYS A 197 8.18 26.46 9.72
N LYS A 198 8.22 27.20 8.61
CA LYS A 198 7.63 26.77 7.33
C LYS A 198 8.32 25.50 6.83
N GLN A 199 9.65 25.44 6.86
CA GLN A 199 10.42 24.26 6.48
C GLN A 199 10.08 23.04 7.36
N TYR A 200 9.97 23.21 8.68
CA TYR A 200 9.55 22.11 9.55
C TYR A 200 8.17 21.57 9.15
N ILE A 201 7.20 22.45 8.91
CA ILE A 201 5.83 22.06 8.52
C ILE A 201 5.85 21.38 7.15
N ASP A 202 6.57 21.93 6.18
CA ASP A 202 6.67 21.37 4.84
C ASP A 202 7.29 19.96 4.86
N GLU A 203 8.38 19.75 5.61
CA GLU A 203 9.00 18.42 5.76
C GLU A 203 8.10 17.43 6.49
N ILE A 204 7.34 17.86 7.51
CA ILE A 204 6.32 17.01 8.17
C ILE A 204 5.26 16.57 7.14
N PHE A 205 4.74 17.49 6.32
CA PHE A 205 3.68 17.18 5.36
C PHE A 205 4.18 16.47 4.09
N LYS A 206 5.48 16.49 3.81
CA LYS A 206 6.10 15.79 2.68
C LYS A 206 5.84 14.29 2.74
N LEU A 207 6.09 13.67 3.89
CA LEU A 207 5.90 12.23 4.08
C LEU A 207 4.43 11.84 4.08
N TYR A 208 3.58 12.64 4.73
CA TYR A 208 2.14 12.48 4.69
C TYR A 208 1.60 12.50 3.25
N SER A 209 2.08 13.45 2.43
CA SER A 209 1.69 13.57 1.02
C SER A 209 2.20 12.41 0.18
N LEU A 210 3.39 11.87 0.50
CA LEU A 210 3.94 10.70 -0.16
C LEU A 210 3.03 9.47 0.03
N PHE A 211 2.62 9.18 1.27
CA PHE A 211 1.76 8.04 1.54
C PHE A 211 0.41 8.11 0.81
N LYS A 212 -0.16 9.31 0.65
CA LYS A 212 -1.39 9.53 -0.13
C LYS A 212 -1.22 9.29 -1.64
N LYS A 213 0.02 9.35 -2.15
CA LYS A 213 0.36 9.10 -3.56
C LYS A 213 0.66 7.63 -3.85
N ALA A 214 0.43 6.72 -2.90
CA ALA A 214 0.64 5.30 -3.11
C ALA A 214 -0.20 4.77 -4.28
N ILE A 215 0.43 4.00 -5.16
CA ILE A 215 -0.16 3.35 -6.33
C ILE A 215 -0.46 1.88 -5.97
N PRO A 216 -1.64 1.34 -6.29
CA PRO A 216 -2.05 -0.02 -5.90
C PRO A 216 -1.39 -1.10 -6.78
N LYS A 217 -0.05 -1.22 -6.72
CA LYS A 217 0.67 -2.35 -7.32
C LYS A 217 0.59 -3.61 -6.47
N ASP A 218 0.45 -3.41 -5.17
CA ASP A 218 0.19 -4.42 -4.15
C ASP A 218 -0.92 -3.85 -3.25
N TYR A 219 -2.03 -4.58 -3.12
CA TYR A 219 -3.22 -4.08 -2.43
C TYR A 219 -2.98 -3.90 -0.92
N ASP A 220 -2.29 -4.85 -0.30
CA ASP A 220 -2.04 -4.83 1.14
C ASP A 220 -1.11 -3.68 1.50
N LYS A 221 -0.06 -3.47 0.69
CA LYS A 221 0.83 -2.32 0.83
C LYS A 221 0.11 -1.00 0.57
N TYR A 222 -0.73 -0.93 -0.46
CA TYR A 222 -1.53 0.26 -0.76
C TYR A 222 -2.41 0.64 0.44
N GLN A 223 -3.14 -0.32 1.03
CA GLN A 223 -3.95 -0.08 2.23
C GLN A 223 -3.08 0.29 3.43
N TYR A 224 -1.92 -0.35 3.59
CA TYR A 224 -0.95 -0.01 4.63
C TYR A 224 -0.52 1.47 4.56
N PHE A 225 -0.22 2.00 3.37
CA PHE A 225 0.17 3.40 3.22
C PHE A 225 -0.97 4.37 3.51
N TRP A 226 -2.18 4.08 3.06
CA TRP A 226 -3.34 4.91 3.38
C TRP A 226 -3.67 4.92 4.88
N ASN A 227 -3.57 3.76 5.54
CA ASN A 227 -3.67 3.67 7.00
C ASN A 227 -2.56 4.44 7.71
N THR A 228 -1.34 4.39 7.17
CA THR A 228 -0.18 5.12 7.72
C THR A 228 -0.36 6.62 7.58
N ALA A 229 -0.85 7.10 6.42
CA ALA A 229 -1.20 8.50 6.20
C ALA A 229 -2.25 8.98 7.22
N LEU A 230 -3.29 8.17 7.44
CA LEU A 230 -4.36 8.50 8.41
C LEU A 230 -3.81 8.58 9.85
N LYS A 231 -2.99 7.61 10.27
CA LYS A 231 -2.35 7.60 11.60
C LYS A 231 -1.44 8.82 11.77
N MET A 232 -0.67 9.16 10.74
CA MET A 232 0.20 10.32 10.74
C MET A 232 -0.60 11.62 10.87
N PHE A 233 -1.67 11.79 10.10
CA PHE A 233 -2.53 12.97 10.20
C PHE A 233 -3.21 13.06 11.57
N THR A 234 -3.69 11.94 12.10
CA THR A 234 -4.29 11.88 13.44
C THR A 234 -3.26 12.26 14.52
N SER A 235 -1.99 11.86 14.35
CA SER A 235 -0.90 12.25 15.25
C SER A 235 -0.63 13.76 15.21
N ILE A 236 -0.67 14.38 14.02
CA ILE A 236 -0.58 15.84 13.88
C ILE A 236 -1.73 16.51 14.65
N LEU A 237 -2.97 16.06 14.46
CA LEU A 237 -4.14 16.62 15.13
C LEU A 237 -4.11 16.44 16.66
N TYR A 238 -3.64 15.28 17.12
CA TYR A 238 -3.47 15.00 18.55
C TYR A 238 -2.49 15.98 19.18
N VAL A 239 -1.29 16.12 18.60
CA VAL A 239 -0.28 17.04 19.11
C VAL A 239 -0.77 18.49 19.02
N HIS A 240 -1.47 18.85 17.94
CA HIS A 240 -2.08 20.17 17.78
C HIS A 240 -2.98 20.53 18.96
N LYS A 241 -3.90 19.64 19.32
CA LYS A 241 -4.82 19.82 20.45
C LYS A 241 -4.05 19.96 21.78
N HIS A 242 -3.00 19.18 22.00
CA HIS A 242 -2.25 19.23 23.26
C HIS A 242 -1.36 20.46 23.39
N VAL A 243 -0.70 20.89 22.31
CA VAL A 243 0.13 22.10 22.29
C VAL A 243 -0.73 23.34 22.51
N THR A 244 -1.85 23.46 21.78
CA THR A 244 -2.76 24.60 21.90
C THR A 244 -3.39 24.72 23.29
N ILE A 245 -3.88 23.61 23.87
CA ILE A 245 -4.46 23.62 25.23
C ILE A 245 -3.42 24.06 26.27
N LYS A 246 -2.19 23.52 26.20
CA LYS A 246 -1.12 23.87 27.15
C LYS A 246 -0.71 25.34 27.03
N GLU A 247 -0.65 25.87 25.81
CA GLU A 247 -0.33 27.28 25.56
C GLU A 247 -1.42 28.20 26.10
N THR A 248 -2.71 27.90 25.89
CA THR A 248 -3.81 28.69 26.46
C THR A 248 -3.81 28.73 27.99
N LYS A 249 -3.46 27.62 28.66
CA LYS A 249 -3.34 27.59 30.14
C LYS A 249 -2.16 28.43 30.62
N LYS A 250 -1.00 28.31 29.97
CA LYS A 250 0.21 29.05 30.32
C LYS A 250 0.04 30.56 30.11
N ASP A 251 -0.63 30.97 29.04
CA ASP A 251 -0.92 32.39 28.77
C ASP A 251 -1.92 32.98 29.77
N ALA A 252 -2.88 32.18 30.24
CA ALA A 252 -3.81 32.60 31.30
C ALA A 252 -3.09 32.80 32.63
N GLU A 253 -2.20 31.87 33.03
CA GLU A 253 -1.39 31.97 34.24
C GLU A 253 -0.44 33.17 34.21
N THR A 254 0.23 33.40 33.07
CA THR A 254 1.17 34.52 32.90
C THR A 254 0.46 35.89 32.94
N LYS A 255 -0.78 35.97 32.43
CA LYS A 255 -1.62 37.19 32.52
C LYS A 255 -2.09 37.47 33.95
N VAL A 256 -2.40 36.43 34.73
CA VAL A 256 -2.77 36.56 36.14
C VAL A 256 -1.57 37.00 36.98
N GLU A 257 -0.37 36.47 36.72
CA GLU A 257 0.85 36.92 37.40
C GLU A 257 1.23 38.38 37.08
N LYS A 258 1.10 38.80 35.82
CA LYS A 258 1.34 40.21 35.45
C LYS A 258 0.36 41.16 36.12
N LYS A 259 -0.93 40.81 36.22
CA LYS A 259 -1.93 41.60 36.95
C LYS A 259 -1.66 41.65 38.46
N LYS A 260 -1.18 40.56 39.06
CA LYS A 260 -0.75 40.54 40.48
C LYS A 260 0.47 41.42 40.72
N LYS A 261 1.48 41.39 39.84
CA LYS A 261 2.67 42.26 39.94
C LYS A 261 2.31 43.75 39.78
N PHE A 262 1.41 44.10 38.86
CA PHE A 262 0.92 45.48 38.72
C PHE A 262 0.19 45.99 39.98
N LYS A 263 -0.69 45.17 40.58
CA LYS A 263 -1.38 45.52 41.85
C LYS A 263 -0.45 45.69 43.05
N VAL A 264 0.69 45.00 43.08
CA VAL A 264 1.68 45.13 44.17
C VAL A 264 2.51 46.41 44.01
N VAL A 265 2.78 46.84 42.78
CA VAL A 265 3.50 48.09 42.52
C VAL A 265 2.62 49.33 42.79
N GLU A 266 1.31 49.27 42.51
CA GLU A 266 0.38 50.36 42.85
C GLU A 266 0.20 50.54 44.37
N ARG A 267 0.24 49.45 45.15
CA ARG A 267 0.10 49.51 46.62
C ARG A 267 1.34 50.00 47.36
N ASN A 268 2.52 49.95 46.75
CA ASN A 268 3.77 50.41 47.36
C ASN A 268 4.10 51.87 47.03
N ASN A 269 3.29 52.51 46.18
CA ASN A 269 3.44 53.91 45.74
C ASN A 269 2.28 54.81 46.20
N SER A 270 1.43 54.34 47.11
CA SER A 270 0.37 55.12 47.81
C SER A 270 0.67 55.17 49.29
#